data_AF-A0A0C5BD58-F1
#
_entry.id   AF-A0A0C5BD58-F1
#
_cell.length_a   1.000
_cell.length_b   1.000
_cell.length_c   1.000
_cell.angle_alpha   90.00
_cell.angle_beta   90.00
_cell.angle_gamma   90.00
#
_symmetry.space_group_name_H-M   'P 1'
#
loop_
_entity.id
_entity.type
_entity.pdbx_description
1 polymer ?
#
loop_
_entity_poly.entity_id
_entity_poly.type
_entity_poly.pdbx_seq_one_letter_code
_entity_poly.pdbx_strand_id
1 'polypeptide(L)'
;KFIQKIKKVSDECTAETHASPEDIKALLEHKIPESHEGKCMVFCFHKHFHIQNEDGSLNKAETIASLDPIKEHNREVYDKVVKVLETCADTAATDSDHCIYATNLADCAIREGKSMGLDELLVVE
;
A
#
# COMPACT_ATOMS: atom_id res chain seq x y z
N LYS A 1 -7.22 14.99 9.08
CA LYS A 1 -5.88 14.52 9.57
C LYS A 1 -5.28 13.48 8.62
N PHE A 2 -5.99 12.40 8.28
CA PHE A 2 -5.48 11.37 7.35
C PHE A 2 -5.31 11.86 5.90
N ILE A 3 -6.33 12.51 5.32
CA ILE A 3 -6.25 13.09 3.96
C ILE A 3 -5.08 14.07 3.78
N GLN A 4 -4.81 14.89 4.80
CA GLN A 4 -3.66 15.81 4.79
C GLN A 4 -2.32 15.05 4.81
N LYS A 5 -2.23 13.93 5.55
CA LYS A 5 -1.05 13.05 5.53
C LYS A 5 -0.87 12.43 4.14
N ILE A 6 -1.93 11.90 3.54
CA ILE A 6 -1.90 11.33 2.18
C ILE A 6 -1.43 12.37 1.16
N LYS A 7 -1.98 13.59 1.18
CA LYS A 7 -1.55 14.66 0.29
C LYS A 7 -0.07 14.99 0.45
N LYS A 8 0.38 15.16 1.69
CA LYS A 8 1.79 15.44 1.99
C LYS A 8 2.72 14.34 1.46
N VAL A 9 2.39 13.07 1.75
CA VAL A 9 3.16 11.91 1.27
C VAL A 9 3.13 11.82 -0.26
N SER A 10 1.99 12.13 -0.89
CA SER A 10 1.89 12.18 -2.36
C SER A 10 2.85 13.20 -2.96
N ASP A 11 2.93 14.41 -2.38
CA ASP A 11 3.84 15.46 -2.84
C ASP A 11 5.31 15.04 -2.66
N GLU A 12 5.66 14.47 -1.50
CA GLU A 12 7.00 13.96 -1.18
C GLU A 12 7.42 12.82 -2.13
N CYS A 13 6.55 11.83 -2.33
CA CYS A 13 6.83 10.70 -3.20
C CYS A 13 6.88 11.07 -4.68
N THR A 14 6.07 12.03 -5.13
CA THR A 14 6.16 12.55 -6.51
C THR A 14 7.52 13.21 -6.74
N ALA A 15 8.02 13.96 -5.75
CA ALA A 15 9.33 14.59 -5.84
C ALA A 15 10.49 13.57 -5.80
N GLU A 16 10.38 12.50 -4.99
CA GLU A 16 11.40 11.44 -4.87
C GLU A 16 11.49 10.57 -6.13
N THR A 17 10.33 10.19 -6.69
CA THR A 17 10.26 9.13 -7.71
C THR A 17 10.16 9.67 -9.12
N HIS A 18 9.82 10.96 -9.28
CA HIS A 18 9.51 11.58 -10.56
C HIS A 18 8.38 10.87 -11.33
N ALA A 19 7.47 10.21 -10.61
CA ALA A 19 6.30 9.56 -11.19
C ALA A 19 5.50 10.54 -12.07
N SER A 20 5.05 10.04 -13.21
CA SER A 20 4.31 10.86 -14.19
C SER A 20 2.87 11.13 -13.72
N PRO A 21 2.20 12.15 -14.28
CA PRO A 21 0.77 12.34 -14.06
C PRO A 21 -0.06 11.10 -14.41
N GLU A 22 0.36 10.32 -15.40
CA GLU A 22 -0.28 9.07 -15.81
C GLU A 22 -0.15 7.97 -14.72
N ASP A 23 1.02 7.86 -14.09
CA ASP A 23 1.24 6.93 -12.97
C ASP A 23 0.38 7.30 -11.77
N ILE A 24 0.35 8.60 -11.43
CA ILE A 24 -0.48 9.12 -10.34
C ILE A 24 -1.95 8.83 -10.60
N LYS A 25 -2.40 9.04 -11.85
CA LYS A 25 -3.77 8.72 -12.25
C LYS A 25 -4.07 7.23 -12.11
N ALA A 26 -3.16 6.34 -12.52
CA ALA A 26 -3.36 4.90 -12.36
C ALA A 26 -3.54 4.52 -10.87
N LEU A 27 -2.72 5.09 -9.98
CA LEU A 27 -2.82 4.87 -8.53
C LEU A 27 -4.13 5.39 -7.94
N LEU A 28 -4.60 6.57 -8.36
CA LEU A 28 -5.90 7.11 -7.96
C LEU A 28 -7.08 6.24 -8.44
N GLU A 29 -6.90 5.50 -9.54
CA GLU A 29 -7.86 4.52 -10.03
C GLU A 29 -7.68 3.12 -9.41
N HIS A 30 -6.84 3.00 -8.36
CA HIS A 30 -6.47 1.74 -7.70
C HIS A 30 -5.90 0.68 -8.66
N LYS A 31 -5.13 1.13 -9.64
CA LYS A 31 -4.39 0.30 -10.59
C LYS A 31 -2.90 0.36 -10.29
N ILE A 32 -2.21 -0.73 -10.59
CA ILE A 32 -0.75 -0.77 -10.53
C ILE A 32 -0.19 -0.01 -11.74
N PRO A 33 0.68 1.00 -11.53
CA PRO A 33 1.32 1.71 -12.62
C PRO A 33 2.30 0.81 -13.37
N GLU A 34 2.44 1.03 -14.68
CA GLU A 34 3.29 0.19 -15.53
C GLU A 34 4.76 0.61 -15.46
N SER A 35 5.03 1.93 -15.35
CA SER A 35 6.38 2.50 -15.28
C SER A 35 7.11 2.09 -14.01
N HIS A 36 8.44 2.20 -14.04
CA HIS A 36 9.26 1.93 -12.87
C HIS A 36 9.09 3.02 -11.80
N GLU A 37 9.02 4.28 -12.24
CA GLU A 37 8.83 5.46 -11.41
C GLU A 37 7.50 5.40 -10.65
N GLY A 38 6.42 5.01 -11.32
CA GLY A 38 5.12 4.77 -10.69
C GLY A 38 5.16 3.63 -9.68
N LYS A 39 5.86 2.52 -9.97
CA LYS A 39 6.06 1.43 -9.00
C LYS A 39 6.84 1.91 -7.78
N CYS A 40 7.85 2.75 -7.98
CA CYS A 40 8.60 3.33 -6.88
C CYS A 40 7.76 4.32 -6.07
N MET A 41 6.74 4.94 -6.65
CA MET A 41 5.77 5.73 -5.89
C MET A 41 5.03 4.87 -4.85
N VAL A 42 4.65 3.63 -5.21
CA VAL A 42 4.05 2.68 -4.26
C VAL A 42 5.03 2.32 -3.13
N PHE A 43 6.30 2.05 -3.46
CA PHE A 43 7.32 1.78 -2.45
C PHE A 43 7.54 2.99 -1.52
N CYS A 44 7.58 4.20 -2.06
CA CYS A 44 7.68 5.42 -1.24
C CYS A 44 6.50 5.54 -0.26
N PHE A 45 5.27 5.30 -0.72
CA PHE A 45 4.11 5.24 0.18
C PHE A 45 4.29 4.17 1.26
N HIS A 46 4.72 2.96 0.89
CA HIS A 46 4.96 1.89 1.85
C HIS A 46 5.96 2.30 2.93
N LYS A 47 7.03 3.04 2.61
CA LYS A 47 7.96 3.58 3.60
C LYS A 47 7.28 4.58 4.56
N HIS A 48 6.55 5.55 4.03
CA HIS A 48 5.85 6.56 4.84
C HIS A 48 4.72 6.01 5.73
N PHE A 49 4.18 4.85 5.37
CA PHE A 49 3.16 4.14 6.13
C PHE A 49 3.69 2.91 6.87
N HIS A 50 5.02 2.73 6.92
CA HIS A 50 5.67 1.65 7.67
C HIS A 50 5.24 0.24 7.23
N ILE A 51 4.87 0.10 5.95
CA ILE A 51 4.55 -1.19 5.33
C ILE A 51 5.84 -1.89 4.91
N GLN A 52 6.77 -1.14 4.31
CA GLN A 52 8.12 -1.62 4.01
C GLN A 52 9.15 -0.68 4.61
N ASN A 53 10.30 -1.24 4.96
CA ASN A 53 11.47 -0.49 5.40
C ASN A 53 12.24 0.09 4.19
N GLU A 54 13.21 0.97 4.46
CA GLU A 54 14.10 1.54 3.42
C GLU A 54 14.84 0.47 2.61
N ASP A 55 15.14 -0.67 3.22
CA ASP A 55 15.80 -1.82 2.57
C ASP A 55 14.83 -2.73 1.79
N GLY A 56 13.57 -2.31 1.60
CA GLY A 56 12.56 -3.07 0.86
C GLY A 56 11.91 -4.20 1.65
N SER A 57 12.41 -4.54 2.84
CA SER A 57 11.82 -5.60 3.66
C SER A 57 10.44 -5.20 4.18
N LEU A 58 9.53 -6.17 4.26
CA LEU A 58 8.17 -5.93 4.77
C LEU A 58 8.19 -5.78 6.30
N ASN A 59 7.60 -4.70 6.80
CA ASN A 59 7.49 -4.42 8.23
C ASN A 59 6.10 -4.81 8.77
N LYS A 60 5.86 -6.13 8.84
CA LYS A 60 4.56 -6.68 9.26
C LYS A 60 4.12 -6.16 10.63
N ALA A 61 5.06 -6.09 11.58
CA ALA A 61 4.75 -5.71 12.97
C ALA A 61 4.28 -4.27 13.08
N GLU A 62 4.98 -3.30 12.47
CA GLU A 62 4.53 -1.91 12.47
C GLU A 62 3.28 -1.71 11.63
N THR A 63 3.14 -2.45 10.52
CA THR A 63 1.91 -2.41 9.72
C THR A 63 0.70 -2.80 10.58
N ILE A 64 0.75 -3.94 11.27
CA ILE A 64 -0.34 -4.41 12.14
C ILE A 64 -0.61 -3.40 13.27
N ALA A 65 0.44 -2.90 13.92
CA ALA A 65 0.29 -1.90 14.97
C ALA A 65 -0.38 -0.61 14.45
N SER A 66 -0.13 -0.21 13.21
CA SER A 66 -0.78 0.94 12.58
C SER A 66 -2.28 0.74 12.32
N LEU A 67 -2.72 -0.52 12.24
CA LEU A 67 -4.12 -0.91 12.01
C LEU A 67 -4.91 -1.06 13.31
N ASP A 68 -4.25 -1.13 14.47
CA ASP A 68 -4.92 -1.31 15.78
C ASP A 68 -6.06 -0.31 16.05
N PRO A 69 -5.99 0.97 15.65
CA PRO A 69 -7.13 1.89 15.81
C PRO A 69 -8.42 1.41 15.10
N ILE A 70 -8.31 0.64 14.02
CA ILE A 70 -9.47 0.07 13.31
C ILE A 70 -10.20 -0.94 14.21
N LYS A 71 -9.48 -1.67 15.07
CA LYS A 71 -10.04 -2.70 15.95
C LYS A 71 -11.11 -2.17 16.91
N GLU A 72 -10.97 -0.92 17.33
CA GLU A 72 -11.92 -0.25 18.23
C GLU A 72 -13.22 0.13 17.52
N HIS A 73 -13.17 0.40 16.22
CA HIS A 73 -14.30 0.85 15.43
C HIS A 73 -14.98 -0.28 14.63
N ASN A 74 -14.19 -1.21 14.10
CA ASN A 74 -14.65 -2.29 13.26
C ASN A 74 -13.65 -3.48 13.31
N ARG A 75 -13.87 -4.37 14.28
CA ARG A 75 -13.03 -5.57 14.46
C ARG A 75 -13.05 -6.51 13.25
N GLU A 76 -14.19 -6.67 12.59
CA GLU A 76 -14.30 -7.54 11.41
C GLU A 76 -13.38 -7.03 10.29
N VAL A 77 -13.39 -5.72 10.03
CA VAL A 77 -12.50 -5.10 9.04
C VAL A 77 -11.04 -5.26 9.45
N TYR A 78 -10.72 -5.03 10.73
CA TYR A 78 -9.35 -5.25 11.23
C TYR A 78 -8.88 -6.69 10.96
N ASP A 79 -9.68 -7.69 11.33
CA ASP A 79 -9.32 -9.10 11.18
C ASP A 79 -9.11 -9.46 9.68
N LYS A 80 -9.95 -8.92 8.79
CA LYS A 80 -9.78 -9.12 7.33
C LYS A 80 -8.52 -8.44 6.80
N VAL A 81 -8.24 -7.19 7.17
CA VAL A 81 -7.03 -6.46 6.71
C VAL A 81 -5.75 -7.15 7.21
N VAL A 82 -5.73 -7.60 8.47
CA VAL A 82 -4.61 -8.39 9.01
C VAL A 82 -4.44 -9.67 8.20
N LYS A 83 -5.54 -10.36 7.89
CA LYS A 83 -5.49 -11.59 7.08
C LYS A 83 -4.94 -11.35 5.68
N VAL A 84 -5.32 -10.24 5.04
CA VAL A 84 -4.77 -9.83 3.74
C VAL A 84 -3.26 -9.59 3.84
N LEU A 85 -2.80 -8.85 4.85
CA LEU A 85 -1.38 -8.59 5.06
C LEU A 85 -0.59 -9.88 5.25
N GLU A 86 -1.06 -10.79 6.11
CA GLU A 86 -0.42 -12.08 6.33
C GLU A 86 -0.33 -12.90 5.04
N THR A 87 -1.44 -12.98 4.30
CA THR A 87 -1.52 -13.74 3.05
C THR A 87 -0.55 -13.18 2.01
N CYS A 88 -0.51 -11.86 1.85
CA CYS A 88 0.37 -11.22 0.87
C CYS A 88 1.84 -11.24 1.27
N ALA A 89 2.14 -11.21 2.57
CA ALA A 89 3.50 -11.40 3.05
C ALA A 89 4.08 -12.78 2.69
N ASP A 90 3.22 -13.79 2.53
CA ASP A 90 3.62 -15.17 2.24
C ASP A 90 3.52 -15.51 0.73
N THR A 91 2.65 -14.82 -0.01
CA THR A 91 2.30 -15.20 -1.39
C THR A 91 2.66 -14.17 -2.46
N ALA A 92 2.91 -12.90 -2.10
CA ALA A 92 3.33 -11.90 -3.07
C ALA A 92 4.70 -12.29 -3.64
N ALA A 93 4.85 -12.15 -4.96
CA ALA A 93 6.13 -12.38 -5.62
C ALA A 93 7.18 -11.40 -5.08
N THR A 94 8.30 -11.92 -4.57
CA THR A 94 9.43 -11.09 -4.15
C THR A 94 10.27 -10.70 -5.36
N ASP A 95 10.92 -9.53 -5.27
CA ASP A 95 11.85 -9.04 -6.28
C ASP A 95 13.01 -8.31 -5.58
N SER A 96 14.19 -8.35 -6.19
CA SER A 96 15.34 -7.55 -5.74
C SER A 96 15.13 -6.05 -5.93
N ASP A 97 14.28 -5.67 -6.88
CA ASP A 97 13.81 -4.31 -7.03
C ASP A 97 12.67 -4.05 -6.04
N HIS A 98 12.93 -3.20 -5.04
CA HIS A 98 11.98 -2.92 -3.97
C HIS A 98 10.72 -2.24 -4.50
N CYS A 99 10.79 -1.50 -5.62
CA CYS A 99 9.65 -0.90 -6.27
C CYS A 99 8.73 -1.97 -6.87
N ILE A 100 9.31 -2.97 -7.53
CA ILE A 100 8.56 -4.11 -8.07
C ILE A 100 7.92 -4.91 -6.93
N TYR A 101 8.70 -5.25 -5.89
CA TYR A 101 8.18 -5.98 -4.74
C TYR A 101 7.03 -5.23 -4.04
N ALA A 102 7.15 -3.91 -3.87
CA ALA A 102 6.08 -3.08 -3.31
C ALA A 102 4.79 -3.18 -4.12
N THR A 103 4.89 -3.17 -5.45
CA THR A 103 3.70 -3.33 -6.30
C THR A 103 3.13 -4.74 -6.31
N ASN A 104 3.96 -5.77 -6.16
CA ASN A 104 3.48 -7.15 -6.00
C ASN A 104 2.69 -7.30 -4.68
N LEU A 105 3.15 -6.66 -3.60
CA LEU A 105 2.43 -6.60 -2.34
C LEU A 105 1.09 -5.85 -2.49
N ALA A 106 1.09 -4.69 -3.16
CA ALA A 106 -0.11 -3.90 -3.37
C ALA A 106 -1.14 -4.62 -4.26
N ASP A 107 -0.70 -5.25 -5.35
CA ASP A 107 -1.56 -6.05 -6.23
C ASP A 107 -2.20 -7.22 -5.47
N CYS A 108 -1.39 -7.93 -4.69
CA CYS A 108 -1.90 -8.97 -3.80
C CYS A 108 -2.95 -8.41 -2.83
N ALA A 109 -2.66 -7.29 -2.16
CA ALA A 109 -3.58 -6.70 -1.19
C ALA A 109 -4.91 -6.27 -1.83
N ILE A 110 -4.88 -5.72 -3.04
CA ILE A 110 -6.08 -5.36 -3.81
C ILE A 110 -6.90 -6.62 -4.14
N ARG A 111 -6.25 -7.68 -4.60
CA ARG A 111 -6.91 -8.95 -4.98
C ARG A 111 -7.53 -9.65 -3.77
N GLU A 112 -6.75 -9.85 -2.71
CA GLU A 112 -7.21 -10.52 -1.49
C GLU A 112 -8.26 -9.65 -0.77
N GLY A 113 -8.08 -8.33 -0.69
CA GLY A 113 -9.05 -7.41 -0.11
C GLY A 113 -10.40 -7.44 -0.82
N LYS A 114 -10.41 -7.41 -2.16
CA LYS A 114 -11.64 -7.58 -2.95
C LYS A 114 -12.34 -8.91 -2.66
N SER A 115 -11.59 -10.00 -2.53
CA SER A 115 -12.15 -11.32 -2.22
C SER A 115 -12.84 -11.37 -0.84
N MET A 116 -12.46 -10.46 0.06
CA MET A 116 -13.01 -10.36 1.43
C MET A 116 -14.04 -9.23 1.59
N GLY A 117 -14.39 -8.53 0.50
CA GLY A 117 -15.34 -7.41 0.51
C GLY A 117 -14.80 -6.14 1.17
N LEU A 118 -13.49 -5.88 1.05
CA LEU A 118 -12.83 -4.65 1.55
C LEU A 118 -12.69 -3.57 0.47
N ASP A 119 -13.29 -3.75 -0.70
CA ASP A 119 -13.17 -2.85 -1.85
C ASP A 119 -13.71 -1.43 -1.59
N GLU A 120 -14.69 -1.29 -0.69
CA GLU A 120 -15.22 0.01 -0.26
C GLU A 120 -14.25 0.82 0.63
N LEU A 121 -13.30 0.16 1.32
CA LEU A 121 -12.35 0.84 2.22
C LEU A 121 -11.22 1.56 1.50
N LEU A 122 -10.99 1.22 0.23
CA LEU A 122 -10.02 1.91 -0.62
C LEU A 122 -10.61 3.18 -1.24
N VAL A 123 -11.93 3.36 -1.18
CA VAL A 123 -12.58 4.58 -1.66
C VAL A 123 -12.32 5.69 -0.64
N VAL A 124 -11.32 6.52 -0.95
CA VAL A 124 -11.07 7.76 -0.20
C VAL A 124 -12.12 8.78 -0.65
N GLU A 125 -13.30 8.75 -0.03
CA GLU A 125 -14.24 9.89 -0.06
C GLU A 125 -13.76 11.04 0.84
#